data_AF-A0A117MHK6-F1
#
_entry.id   AF-A0A117MHK6-F1
#
_cell.length_a   1.000
_cell.length_b   1.000
_cell.length_c   1.000
_cell.angle_alpha   90.00
_cell.angle_beta   90.00
_cell.angle_gamma   90.00
#
_symmetry.space_group_name_H-M   'P 1'
#
loop_
_entity.id
_entity.type
_entity.pdbx_description
1 polymer ?
#
loop_
_entity_poly.entity_id
_entity_poly.type
_entity_poly.pdbx_seq_one_letter_code
_entity_poly.pdbx_strand_id
1 'polypeptide(L)'
;MIFPPECKVVGHAFGKPVGDRVYFLSEYLVRRVRDGFELLRVTPDPDGTGMMRNILHEEVLATAEETVMFSERVNQHNRAGMVRRALSTGKRCTIFGAMDEHMNFVLDPDLSLFETVHVYDIKPPRANLSVTIESLEEEGLLGELNCIFDHHVRDISRIDADVFPCRAGGFEKTLDMDPMEGGERVAGCLTGRQLYQECYGNNFTSIDICPFSSVSQEPFIARCCRKERSGVGIYNGYFGAVVHWGASPKTILDAVCEMITLWRQKQ
;
A
#
# COMPACT_ATOMS: atom_id res chain seq x y z
N MET A 1 3.07 -18.86 -2.07
CA MET A 1 2.27 -18.04 -2.97
C MET A 1 2.86 -18.01 -4.38
N ILE A 2 2.05 -18.24 -5.41
CA ILE A 2 2.37 -17.91 -6.81
C ILE A 2 1.42 -16.79 -7.25
N PHE A 3 2.00 -15.66 -7.66
CA PHE A 3 1.25 -14.50 -8.11
C PHE A 3 2.00 -13.82 -9.27
N PRO A 4 1.57 -14.06 -10.53
CA PRO A 4 2.22 -13.51 -11.70
C PRO A 4 2.43 -11.99 -11.62
N PRO A 5 3.60 -11.48 -12.06
CA PRO A 5 3.87 -10.04 -12.05
C PRO A 5 2.99 -9.30 -13.05
N GLU A 6 2.63 -9.95 -14.16
CA GLU A 6 1.84 -9.38 -15.25
C GLU A 6 0.79 -10.38 -15.74
N CYS A 7 -0.36 -9.89 -16.19
CA CYS A 7 -1.41 -10.75 -16.75
C CYS A 7 -1.02 -11.41 -18.08
N LYS A 8 -0.04 -10.85 -18.82
CA LYS A 8 0.38 -11.37 -20.14
C LYS A 8 0.99 -12.76 -20.11
N VAL A 9 1.50 -13.19 -18.95
CA VAL A 9 2.06 -14.54 -18.77
C VAL A 9 0.99 -15.57 -18.40
N VAL A 10 -0.26 -15.14 -18.22
CA VAL A 10 -1.41 -15.99 -17.91
C VAL A 10 -2.27 -16.14 -19.16
N GLY A 11 -2.19 -17.31 -19.78
CA GLY A 11 -3.09 -17.69 -20.85
C GLY A 11 -4.45 -18.14 -20.30
N HIS A 12 -5.48 -18.08 -21.14
CA HIS A 12 -6.78 -18.66 -20.84
C HIS A 12 -7.32 -19.44 -22.05
N ALA A 13 -7.96 -20.57 -21.78
CA ALA A 13 -8.45 -21.51 -22.78
C ALA A 13 -9.78 -22.18 -22.36
N PHE A 14 -10.84 -21.97 -23.15
CA PHE A 14 -12.11 -22.72 -23.05
C PHE A 14 -11.98 -24.19 -23.54
N GLY A 15 -10.89 -24.50 -24.23
CA GLY A 15 -10.53 -25.76 -24.88
C GLY A 15 -9.12 -25.62 -25.44
N LYS A 16 -8.69 -26.42 -26.42
CA LYS A 16 -7.43 -26.16 -27.14
C LYS A 16 -7.70 -25.24 -28.35
N PRO A 17 -7.66 -23.89 -28.27
CA PRO A 17 -7.98 -23.05 -29.42
C PRO A 17 -6.98 -23.25 -30.57
N VAL A 18 -5.75 -23.69 -30.28
CA VAL A 18 -4.69 -24.02 -31.26
C VAL A 18 -3.94 -25.31 -30.85
N GLY A 19 -4.65 -26.36 -30.44
CA GLY A 19 -4.01 -27.62 -30.01
C GLY A 19 -3.13 -27.44 -28.76
N ASP A 20 -1.94 -28.05 -28.77
CA ASP A 20 -0.96 -28.02 -27.67
C ASP A 20 -0.01 -26.82 -27.75
N ARG A 21 -0.57 -25.64 -28.05
CA ARG A 21 0.21 -24.40 -28.20
C ARG A 21 -0.29 -23.29 -27.29
N VAL A 22 0.66 -22.50 -26.79
CA VAL A 22 0.42 -21.32 -25.94
C VAL A 22 1.13 -20.09 -26.51
N TYR A 23 0.74 -18.90 -26.06
CA TYR A 23 1.45 -17.67 -26.39
C TYR A 23 2.89 -17.73 -25.86
N PHE A 24 3.84 -17.12 -26.56
CA PHE A 24 5.26 -17.30 -26.25
C PHE A 24 5.70 -16.78 -24.87
N LEU A 25 4.92 -15.90 -24.24
CA LEU A 25 5.15 -15.43 -22.87
C LEU A 25 4.35 -16.20 -21.82
N SER A 26 3.51 -17.16 -22.22
CA SER A 26 2.67 -17.88 -21.26
C SER A 26 3.51 -18.78 -20.36
N GLU A 27 3.43 -18.53 -19.06
CA GLU A 27 3.98 -19.38 -18.01
C GLU A 27 2.87 -20.16 -17.29
N TYR A 28 1.65 -19.63 -17.33
CA TYR A 28 0.48 -20.19 -16.68
C TYR A 28 -0.70 -20.28 -17.65
N LEU A 29 -1.59 -21.24 -17.42
CA LEU A 29 -2.81 -21.42 -18.20
C LEU A 29 -3.99 -21.66 -17.26
N VAL A 30 -5.03 -20.84 -17.38
CA VAL A 30 -6.34 -21.13 -16.79
C VAL A 30 -7.14 -21.96 -17.81
N ARG A 31 -7.43 -23.20 -17.44
CA ARG A 31 -8.15 -24.16 -18.28
C ARG A 31 -9.55 -24.40 -17.73
N ARG A 32 -10.58 -24.21 -18.55
CA ARG A 32 -11.94 -24.60 -18.18
C ARG A 32 -12.10 -26.11 -18.24
N VAL A 33 -12.66 -26.69 -17.18
CA VAL A 33 -13.07 -28.09 -17.09
C VAL A 33 -14.57 -28.18 -16.78
N ARG A 34 -15.15 -29.39 -16.74
CA ARG A 34 -16.60 -29.55 -16.53
C ARG A 34 -17.08 -28.89 -15.24
N ASP A 35 -16.30 -29.04 -14.17
CA ASP A 35 -16.69 -28.66 -12.81
C ASP A 35 -16.07 -27.34 -12.34
N GLY A 36 -15.43 -26.57 -13.24
CA GLY A 36 -14.81 -25.29 -12.89
C GLY A 36 -13.56 -24.99 -13.72
N PHE A 37 -12.49 -24.59 -13.03
CA PHE A 37 -11.24 -24.16 -13.65
C PHE A 37 -10.04 -24.85 -13.05
N GLU A 38 -9.08 -25.23 -13.86
CA GLU A 38 -7.77 -25.66 -13.40
C GLU A 38 -6.74 -24.58 -13.69
N LEU A 39 -5.78 -24.43 -12.79
CA LEU A 39 -4.58 -23.63 -13.02
C LEU A 39 -3.43 -24.57 -13.37
N LEU A 40 -2.77 -24.31 -14.49
CA LEU A 40 -1.60 -25.03 -14.93
C LEU A 40 -0.39 -24.12 -15.01
N ARG A 41 0.79 -24.70 -14.77
CA ARG A 41 2.07 -24.19 -15.27
C ARG A 41 2.33 -24.81 -16.63
N VAL A 42 2.79 -23.99 -17.57
CA VAL A 42 3.15 -24.42 -18.92
C VAL A 42 4.54 -23.90 -19.28
N THR A 43 5.28 -24.68 -20.07
CA THR A 43 6.58 -24.26 -20.61
C THR A 43 6.49 -24.23 -22.14
N PRO A 44 6.43 -23.04 -22.76
CA PRO A 44 6.50 -22.90 -24.20
C PRO A 44 7.88 -23.34 -24.71
N ASP A 45 7.92 -23.96 -25.88
CA ASP A 45 9.16 -24.37 -26.56
C ASP A 45 10.09 -23.15 -26.77
N PRO A 46 11.27 -23.07 -26.13
CA PRO A 46 12.16 -21.93 -26.23
C PRO A 46 12.70 -21.75 -27.66
N ASP A 47 12.88 -22.85 -28.40
CA ASP A 47 13.39 -22.87 -29.78
C ASP A 47 12.27 -22.68 -30.82
N GLY A 48 11.01 -22.68 -30.37
CA GLY A 48 9.85 -22.44 -31.20
C GLY A 48 9.85 -21.04 -31.83
N THR A 49 9.56 -20.97 -33.13
CA THR A 49 9.42 -19.70 -33.86
C THR A 49 7.96 -19.20 -33.88
N GLY A 50 7.79 -17.88 -33.82
CA GLY A 50 6.48 -17.22 -33.88
C GLY A 50 5.80 -16.98 -32.52
N MET A 51 4.57 -16.47 -32.58
CA MET A 51 3.81 -15.99 -31.40
C MET A 51 3.20 -17.11 -30.58
N MET A 52 2.87 -18.23 -31.21
CA MET A 52 2.32 -19.43 -30.58
C MET A 52 3.40 -20.51 -30.57
N ARG A 53 3.62 -21.17 -29.45
CA ARG A 53 4.69 -22.18 -29.29
C ARG A 53 4.12 -23.47 -28.72
N ASN A 54 4.71 -24.60 -29.09
CA ASN A 54 4.32 -25.89 -28.53
C ASN A 54 4.57 -25.89 -27.02
N ILE A 55 3.71 -26.56 -26.27
CA ILE A 55 3.91 -26.80 -24.85
C ILE A 55 4.87 -27.99 -24.71
N LEU A 56 6.04 -27.79 -24.10
CA LEU A 56 6.98 -28.88 -23.81
C LEU A 56 6.65 -29.59 -22.49
N HIS A 57 6.09 -28.85 -21.53
CA HIS A 57 5.74 -29.35 -20.22
C HIS A 57 4.45 -28.69 -19.72
N GLU A 58 3.59 -29.49 -19.10
CA GLU A 58 2.40 -29.03 -18.38
C GLU A 58 2.33 -29.67 -16.98
N GLU A 59 1.98 -28.86 -15.99
CA GLU A 59 1.81 -29.27 -14.59
C GLU A 59 0.52 -28.64 -14.05
N VAL A 60 -0.37 -29.44 -13.47
CA VAL A 60 -1.56 -28.92 -12.78
C VAL A 60 -1.15 -28.42 -11.39
N LEU A 61 -1.31 -27.11 -11.17
CA LEU A 61 -0.99 -26.46 -9.90
C LEU A 61 -2.18 -26.44 -8.93
N ALA A 62 -3.40 -26.28 -9.47
CA ALA A 62 -4.64 -26.32 -8.70
C ALA A 62 -5.78 -26.89 -9.56
N THR A 63 -6.54 -27.80 -8.95
CA THR A 63 -7.71 -28.46 -9.54
C THR A 63 -8.96 -27.57 -9.45
N ALA A 64 -10.06 -27.98 -10.12
CA ALA A 64 -11.34 -27.27 -10.06
C ALA A 64 -11.91 -27.12 -8.65
N GLU A 65 -11.63 -28.05 -7.74
CA GLU A 65 -12.10 -27.97 -6.35
C GLU A 65 -11.30 -26.95 -5.53
N GLU A 66 -10.04 -26.74 -5.90
CA GLU A 66 -9.09 -25.85 -5.24
C GLU A 66 -9.16 -24.40 -5.76
N THR A 67 -9.79 -24.19 -6.91
CA THR A 67 -9.90 -22.88 -7.55
C THR A 67 -11.26 -22.22 -7.32
N VAL A 68 -11.29 -20.89 -7.46
CA VAL A 68 -12.51 -20.11 -7.58
C VAL A 68 -12.27 -18.90 -8.49
N MET A 69 -13.26 -18.55 -9.29
CA MET A 69 -13.27 -17.31 -10.04
C MET A 69 -13.86 -16.19 -9.18
N PHE A 70 -13.09 -15.13 -8.96
CA PHE A 70 -13.55 -13.98 -8.20
C PHE A 70 -14.59 -13.21 -9.00
N SER A 71 -15.77 -12.99 -8.42
CA SER A 71 -16.95 -12.48 -9.16
C SER A 71 -16.89 -10.98 -9.46
N GLU A 72 -16.15 -10.21 -8.66
CA GLU A 72 -16.06 -8.76 -8.83
C GLU A 72 -14.82 -8.38 -9.64
N ARG A 73 -14.90 -7.24 -10.34
CA ARG A 73 -13.73 -6.66 -10.99
C ARG A 73 -12.79 -6.09 -9.93
N VAL A 74 -11.49 -6.30 -10.15
CA VAL A 74 -10.43 -5.80 -9.27
C VAL A 74 -9.40 -5.02 -10.08
N ASN A 75 -8.79 -4.03 -9.47
CA ASN A 75 -7.59 -3.42 -10.01
C ASN A 75 -6.44 -4.44 -9.94
N GLN A 76 -5.99 -4.95 -11.09
CA GLN A 76 -4.93 -5.97 -11.14
C GLN A 76 -3.54 -5.44 -10.74
N HIS A 77 -3.39 -4.12 -10.65
CA HIS A 77 -2.19 -3.48 -10.11
C HIS A 77 -2.24 -3.34 -8.58
N ASN A 78 -3.41 -3.45 -7.93
CA ASN A 78 -3.49 -3.51 -6.47
C ASN A 78 -3.21 -4.94 -5.97
N ARG A 79 -1.93 -5.30 -5.94
CA ARG A 79 -1.45 -6.65 -5.60
C ARG A 79 -1.83 -7.06 -4.18
N ALA A 80 -1.63 -6.20 -3.17
CA ALA A 80 -2.02 -6.50 -1.79
C ALA A 80 -3.53 -6.71 -1.65
N GLY A 81 -4.33 -5.86 -2.31
CA GLY A 81 -5.78 -5.98 -2.37
C GLY A 81 -6.25 -7.27 -3.05
N MET A 82 -5.58 -7.74 -4.10
CA MET A 82 -5.86 -9.04 -4.70
C MET A 82 -5.56 -10.20 -3.75
N VAL A 83 -4.45 -10.17 -3.02
CA VAL A 83 -4.12 -11.21 -2.05
C VAL A 83 -5.12 -11.23 -0.88
N ARG A 84 -5.53 -10.06 -0.37
CA ARG A 84 -6.59 -9.95 0.66
C ARG A 84 -7.91 -10.59 0.20
N ARG A 85 -8.32 -10.32 -1.04
CA ARG A 85 -9.51 -10.92 -1.65
C ARG A 85 -9.35 -12.42 -1.87
N ALA A 86 -8.17 -12.88 -2.27
CA ALA A 86 -7.91 -14.31 -2.43
C ALA A 86 -8.01 -15.04 -1.08
N LEU A 87 -7.43 -14.48 -0.02
CA LEU A 87 -7.56 -15.01 1.35
C LEU A 87 -9.02 -15.14 1.79
N SER A 88 -9.86 -14.14 1.50
CA SER A 88 -11.27 -14.17 1.91
C SER A 88 -12.12 -15.23 1.21
N THR A 89 -11.65 -15.81 0.10
CA THR A 89 -12.35 -16.92 -0.57
C THR A 89 -12.23 -18.25 0.16
N GLY A 90 -11.21 -18.42 1.01
CA GLY A 90 -10.87 -19.71 1.62
C GLY A 90 -10.43 -20.80 0.63
N LYS A 91 -10.19 -20.43 -0.64
CA LYS A 91 -9.72 -21.34 -1.70
C LYS A 91 -8.22 -21.21 -1.89
N ARG A 92 -7.61 -22.31 -2.34
CA ARG A 92 -6.18 -22.37 -2.59
C ARG A 92 -5.77 -21.46 -3.74
N CYS A 93 -6.59 -21.36 -4.79
CA CYS A 93 -6.35 -20.50 -5.93
C CYS A 93 -7.55 -19.59 -6.20
N THR A 94 -7.32 -18.28 -6.25
CA THR A 94 -8.33 -17.32 -6.71
C THR A 94 -7.91 -16.76 -8.06
N ILE A 95 -8.81 -16.87 -9.04
CA ILE A 95 -8.63 -16.37 -10.40
C ILE A 95 -9.40 -15.05 -10.53
N PHE A 96 -8.72 -14.01 -11.03
CA PHE A 96 -9.26 -12.67 -11.22
C PHE A 96 -9.39 -12.34 -12.71
N GLY A 97 -10.45 -11.62 -13.06
CA GLY A 97 -10.80 -11.25 -14.44
C GLY A 97 -11.90 -12.14 -15.02
N ALA A 98 -12.44 -11.70 -16.15
CA ALA A 98 -13.38 -12.48 -16.94
C ALA A 98 -12.67 -13.23 -18.08
N MET A 99 -13.37 -14.18 -18.68
CA MET A 99 -12.84 -15.12 -19.68
C MET A 99 -12.41 -14.44 -21.00
N ASP A 100 -12.90 -13.24 -21.25
CA ASP A 100 -12.63 -12.35 -22.38
C ASP A 100 -11.77 -11.14 -21.99
N GLU A 101 -11.33 -11.07 -20.74
CA GLU A 101 -10.46 -10.03 -20.21
C GLU A 101 -9.06 -10.58 -19.95
N HIS A 102 -8.13 -9.68 -19.64
CA HIS A 102 -6.85 -10.10 -19.07
C HIS A 102 -7.10 -10.79 -17.72
N MET A 103 -6.58 -12.01 -17.58
CA MET A 103 -6.73 -12.78 -16.35
C MET A 103 -5.43 -12.74 -15.54
N ASN A 104 -5.58 -12.81 -14.22
CA ASN A 104 -4.47 -13.04 -13.30
C ASN A 104 -4.96 -13.93 -12.16
N PHE A 105 -4.09 -14.40 -11.30
CA PHE A 105 -4.49 -15.27 -10.19
C PHE A 105 -3.57 -15.09 -8.99
N VAL A 106 -4.05 -15.55 -7.83
CA VAL A 106 -3.24 -15.74 -6.63
C VAL A 106 -3.44 -17.18 -6.17
N LEU A 107 -2.36 -17.96 -6.19
CA LEU A 107 -2.30 -19.32 -5.67
C LEU A 107 -1.57 -19.31 -4.33
N ASP A 108 -2.08 -20.05 -3.35
CA ASP A 108 -1.55 -20.13 -1.99
C ASP A 108 -1.33 -18.72 -1.41
N PRO A 109 -2.40 -17.90 -1.28
CA PRO A 109 -2.29 -16.48 -0.93
C PRO A 109 -1.68 -16.30 0.46
N ASP A 110 -0.69 -15.41 0.57
CA ASP A 110 0.03 -15.17 1.82
C ASP A 110 0.55 -13.72 1.88
N LEU A 111 0.01 -12.94 2.82
CA LEU A 111 0.42 -11.55 3.04
C LEU A 111 1.70 -11.42 3.87
N SER A 112 2.17 -12.47 4.53
CA SER A 112 3.44 -12.43 5.26
C SER A 112 4.66 -12.26 4.33
N LEU A 113 4.46 -12.50 3.04
CA LEU A 113 5.44 -12.27 1.98
C LEU A 113 5.51 -10.79 1.54
N PHE A 114 4.63 -9.93 2.05
CA PHE A 114 4.62 -8.50 1.75
C PHE A 114 5.35 -7.74 2.86
N GLU A 115 6.11 -6.71 2.47
CA GLU A 115 6.76 -5.82 3.43
C GLU A 115 5.71 -4.96 4.13
N THR A 116 5.78 -4.82 5.45
CA THR A 116 4.86 -3.94 6.18
C THR A 116 5.46 -2.53 6.28
N VAL A 117 4.71 -1.51 5.87
CA VAL A 117 5.08 -0.10 6.00
C VAL A 117 4.18 0.56 7.03
N HIS A 118 4.77 1.16 8.06
CA HIS A 118 4.02 1.83 9.12
C HIS A 118 3.75 3.29 8.77
N VAL A 119 2.48 3.68 8.66
CA VAL A 119 2.05 5.03 8.30
C VAL A 119 1.63 5.79 9.56
N TYR A 120 2.37 6.82 9.94
CA TYR A 120 2.06 7.65 11.12
C TYR A 120 1.44 8.98 10.70
N ASP A 121 0.23 9.25 11.19
CA ASP A 121 -0.50 10.47 10.85
C ASP A 121 -1.41 10.95 11.99
N ILE A 122 -2.00 12.13 11.84
CA ILE A 122 -2.94 12.70 12.79
C ILE A 122 -4.21 13.24 12.11
N LYS A 123 -5.30 13.29 12.88
CA LYS A 123 -6.59 13.93 12.52
C LYS A 123 -7.17 14.62 13.76
N PRO A 124 -8.13 15.57 13.66
CA PRO A 124 -8.81 16.15 12.48
C PRO A 124 -7.97 17.20 11.70
N PRO A 125 -8.41 17.67 10.50
CA PRO A 125 -9.67 17.32 9.81
C PRO A 125 -9.63 15.96 9.09
N ARG A 126 -8.48 15.61 8.52
CA ARG A 126 -8.28 14.35 7.80
C ARG A 126 -6.84 13.91 7.96
N ALA A 127 -6.64 12.61 8.17
CA ALA A 127 -5.33 11.97 8.14
C ALA A 127 -4.85 11.91 6.68
N ASN A 128 -4.38 13.04 6.17
CA ASN A 128 -4.09 13.21 4.76
C ASN A 128 -3.01 12.25 4.25
N LEU A 129 -2.01 11.85 5.05
CA LEU A 129 -1.01 10.85 4.65
C LEU A 129 -1.68 9.49 4.52
N SER A 130 -2.37 9.05 5.58
CA SER A 130 -3.08 7.76 5.63
C SER A 130 -3.96 7.60 4.41
N VAL A 131 -4.82 8.58 4.17
CA VAL A 131 -5.82 8.48 3.11
C VAL A 131 -5.19 8.61 1.72
N THR A 132 -4.08 9.35 1.58
CA THR A 132 -3.37 9.37 0.30
C THR A 132 -2.72 8.03 0.00
N ILE A 133 -2.12 7.37 1.00
CA ILE A 133 -1.54 6.03 0.85
C ILE A 133 -2.63 5.01 0.49
N GLU A 134 -3.78 5.05 1.17
CA GLU A 134 -4.95 4.21 0.84
C GLU A 134 -5.35 4.38 -0.63
N SER A 135 -5.54 5.63 -1.10
CA SER A 135 -5.89 5.88 -2.50
C SER A 135 -4.80 5.42 -3.48
N LEU A 136 -3.51 5.60 -3.16
CA LEU A 136 -2.41 5.11 -4.01
C LEU A 136 -2.39 3.56 -4.08
N GLU A 137 -2.73 2.87 -2.98
CA GLU A 137 -2.87 1.41 -2.95
C GLU A 137 -4.08 0.96 -3.80
N GLU A 138 -5.24 1.61 -3.63
CA GLU A 138 -6.47 1.33 -4.38
C GLU A 138 -6.29 1.51 -5.90
N GLU A 139 -5.62 2.59 -6.31
CA GLU A 139 -5.28 2.88 -7.71
C GLU A 139 -4.14 1.99 -8.24
N GLY A 140 -3.53 1.14 -7.40
CA GLY A 140 -2.53 0.16 -7.81
C GLY A 140 -1.14 0.74 -8.10
N LEU A 141 -0.91 2.01 -7.74
CA LEU A 141 0.35 2.71 -7.96
C LEU A 141 1.49 2.20 -7.07
N LEU A 142 1.15 1.45 -6.02
CA LEU A 142 2.09 0.85 -5.07
C LEU A 142 2.21 -0.68 -5.26
N GLY A 143 1.54 -1.25 -6.26
CA GLY A 143 1.42 -2.70 -6.45
C GLY A 143 2.75 -3.42 -6.53
N GLU A 144 3.64 -2.93 -7.38
CA GLU A 144 4.96 -3.52 -7.64
C GLU A 144 5.86 -3.54 -6.40
N LEU A 145 5.56 -2.71 -5.41
CA LEU A 145 6.32 -2.70 -4.17
C LEU A 145 6.03 -3.94 -3.32
N ASN A 146 4.95 -4.69 -3.54
CA ASN A 146 4.54 -5.81 -2.66
C ASN A 146 4.60 -5.42 -1.17
N CYS A 147 3.99 -4.29 -0.84
CA CYS A 147 3.89 -3.79 0.52
C CYS A 147 2.44 -3.85 1.03
N ILE A 148 2.28 -3.93 2.34
CA ILE A 148 1.04 -3.62 3.04
C ILE A 148 1.28 -2.42 3.96
N PHE A 149 0.24 -1.64 4.20
CA PHE A 149 0.34 -0.42 5.01
C PHE A 149 -0.41 -0.60 6.32
N ASP A 150 0.28 -0.35 7.43
CA ASP A 150 -0.26 -0.38 8.78
C ASP A 150 -0.41 1.04 9.31
N HIS A 151 -1.65 1.47 9.57
CA HIS A 151 -2.00 2.88 9.72
C HIS A 151 -2.16 3.27 11.20
N HIS A 152 -1.20 4.07 11.68
CA HIS A 152 -1.12 4.63 13.03
C HIS A 152 -1.65 6.06 13.05
N VAL A 153 -2.98 6.21 13.06
CA VAL A 153 -3.63 7.53 13.02
C VAL A 153 -4.09 7.97 14.41
N ARG A 154 -3.46 9.02 14.95
CA ARG A 154 -3.87 9.61 16.23
C ARG A 154 -4.94 10.68 16.04
N ASP A 155 -6.03 10.54 16.78
CA ASP A 155 -7.10 11.54 16.87
C ASP A 155 -6.77 12.57 17.96
N ILE A 156 -6.31 13.75 17.56
CA ILE A 156 -5.90 14.80 18.49
C ILE A 156 -7.10 15.49 19.15
N SER A 157 -8.32 15.33 18.62
CA SER A 157 -9.53 15.91 19.26
C SER A 157 -9.85 15.30 20.62
N ARG A 158 -9.26 14.14 20.91
CA ARG A 158 -9.41 13.42 22.19
C ARG A 158 -8.39 13.86 23.23
N ILE A 159 -7.51 14.79 22.89
CA ILE A 159 -6.50 15.31 23.79
C ILE A 159 -7.12 16.42 24.62
N ASP A 160 -6.89 16.34 25.92
CA ASP A 160 -7.29 17.38 26.86
C ASP A 160 -6.34 18.59 26.74
N ALA A 161 -6.67 19.48 25.81
CA ALA A 161 -5.92 20.69 25.47
C ALA A 161 -6.87 21.87 25.30
N ASP A 162 -6.38 23.05 25.63
CA ASP A 162 -7.15 24.30 25.54
C ASP A 162 -6.93 24.99 24.18
N VAL A 163 -5.81 24.68 23.51
CA VAL A 163 -5.41 25.26 22.22
C VAL A 163 -4.92 24.16 21.28
N PHE A 164 -5.38 24.19 20.02
CA PHE A 164 -5.00 23.24 18.98
C PHE A 164 -4.23 23.90 17.82
N PRO A 165 -3.57 23.13 16.93
CA PRO A 165 -2.69 23.73 15.92
C PRO A 165 -3.39 24.56 14.85
N CYS A 166 -4.58 24.15 14.42
CA CYS A 166 -5.19 24.69 13.21
C CYS A 166 -6.72 24.68 13.23
N ARG A 167 -7.33 25.80 12.82
CA ARG A 167 -8.80 25.97 12.74
C ARG A 167 -9.45 24.99 11.77
N ALA A 168 -8.73 24.57 10.73
CA ALA A 168 -9.19 23.57 9.78
C ALA A 168 -9.58 22.24 10.45
N GLY A 169 -9.03 21.94 11.64
CA GLY A 169 -9.42 20.77 12.45
C GLY A 169 -10.79 20.90 13.13
N GLY A 170 -11.48 22.04 13.02
CA GLY A 170 -12.78 22.29 13.64
C GLY A 170 -12.71 22.71 15.11
N PHE A 171 -11.53 23.09 15.60
CA PHE A 171 -11.32 23.50 16.99
C PHE A 171 -11.77 24.94 17.25
N GLU A 172 -12.17 25.22 18.48
CA GLU A 172 -12.67 26.54 18.90
C GLU A 172 -11.55 27.57 19.13
N LYS A 173 -10.40 27.15 19.65
CA LYS A 173 -9.23 28.00 19.89
C LYS A 173 -7.97 27.37 19.28
N THR A 174 -7.29 28.09 18.39
CA THR A 174 -6.19 27.56 17.58
C THR A 174 -5.02 28.50 17.41
N LEU A 175 -3.81 27.92 17.27
CA LEU A 175 -2.55 28.66 17.13
C LEU A 175 -2.48 29.52 15.85
N ASP A 176 -3.20 29.14 14.80
CA ASP A 176 -3.17 29.80 13.50
C ASP A 176 -4.11 31.00 13.38
N MET A 177 -5.11 31.11 14.26
CA MET A 177 -6.19 32.10 14.13
C MET A 177 -6.44 32.95 15.38
N ASP A 178 -6.08 32.48 16.56
CA ASP A 178 -6.45 33.12 17.82
C ASP A 178 -5.25 33.65 18.60
N PRO A 179 -5.41 34.75 19.36
CA PRO A 179 -4.43 35.18 20.33
C PRO A 179 -4.41 34.26 21.57
N MET A 180 -3.25 34.17 22.22
CA MET A 180 -3.05 33.35 23.41
C MET A 180 -2.90 34.24 24.65
N GLU A 181 -3.43 33.78 25.78
CA GLU A 181 -3.52 34.54 27.04
C GLU A 181 -2.47 34.10 28.07
N GLY A 182 -1.89 32.91 27.90
CA GLY A 182 -0.98 32.29 28.85
C GLY A 182 -1.70 31.34 29.81
N GLY A 183 -0.98 30.33 30.28
CA GLY A 183 -1.47 29.26 31.15
C GLY A 183 -2.16 28.11 30.41
N GLU A 184 -2.37 28.22 29.10
CA GLU A 184 -3.05 27.18 28.33
C GLU A 184 -2.22 25.91 28.17
N ARG A 185 -2.92 24.79 27.97
CA ARG A 185 -2.37 23.53 27.48
C ARG A 185 -2.49 23.50 25.97
N VAL A 186 -1.35 23.51 25.30
CA VAL A 186 -1.24 23.65 23.86
C VAL A 186 -0.92 22.29 23.25
N ALA A 187 -1.86 21.73 22.49
CA ALA A 187 -1.62 20.59 21.64
C ALA A 187 -0.81 21.05 20.41
N GLY A 188 0.45 20.64 20.33
CA GLY A 188 1.33 21.10 19.26
C GLY A 188 2.64 20.32 19.20
N CYS A 189 3.22 20.24 18.00
CA CYS A 189 4.58 19.74 17.84
C CYS A 189 5.61 20.82 18.22
N LEU A 190 6.90 20.53 18.04
CA LEU A 190 7.99 21.48 18.26
C LEU A 190 7.77 22.84 17.57
N THR A 191 7.19 22.87 16.37
CA THR A 191 6.89 24.12 15.67
C THR A 191 5.78 24.92 16.35
N GLY A 192 4.69 24.27 16.78
CA GLY A 192 3.63 24.95 17.54
C GLY A 192 4.14 25.52 18.87
N ARG A 193 5.01 24.76 19.55
CA ARG A 193 5.68 25.22 20.78
C ARG A 193 6.54 26.45 20.53
N GLN A 194 7.39 26.44 19.50
CA GLN A 194 8.26 27.58 19.18
C GLN A 194 7.46 28.83 18.79
N LEU A 195 6.43 28.66 17.96
CA LEU A 195 5.53 29.75 17.58
C LEU A 195 4.87 30.37 18.81
N TYR A 196 4.34 29.55 19.71
CA TYR A 196 3.75 30.05 20.95
C TYR A 196 4.80 30.83 21.77
N GLN A 197 6.00 30.26 21.95
CA GLN A 197 7.07 30.90 22.73
C GLN A 197 7.51 32.25 22.18
N GLU A 198 7.66 32.36 20.86
CA GLU A 198 8.11 33.58 20.19
C GLU A 198 7.05 34.69 20.24
N CYS A 199 5.76 34.33 20.12
CA CYS A 199 4.67 35.30 20.04
C CYS A 199 4.07 35.67 21.41
N TYR A 200 4.03 34.73 22.36
CA TYR A 200 3.27 34.86 23.61
C TYR A 200 4.09 34.52 24.87
N GLY A 201 5.35 34.12 24.72
CA GLY A 201 6.24 33.79 25.82
C GLY A 201 6.08 32.37 26.35
N ASN A 202 6.62 32.10 27.53
CA ASN A 202 6.80 30.74 28.05
C ASN A 202 5.72 30.26 29.04
N ASN A 203 4.66 31.05 29.25
CA ASN A 203 3.60 30.69 30.18
C ASN A 203 2.58 29.76 29.51
N PHE A 204 2.90 28.48 29.33
CA PHE A 204 1.98 27.46 28.81
C PHE A 204 2.53 26.05 29.05
N THR A 205 1.69 25.03 28.89
CA THR A 205 2.11 23.62 28.88
C THR A 205 1.97 23.03 27.48
N SER A 206 2.97 22.29 27.00
CA SER A 206 2.93 21.69 25.66
C SER A 206 2.59 20.20 25.72
N ILE A 207 1.66 19.76 24.86
CA ILE A 207 1.30 18.35 24.66
C ILE A 207 1.72 17.96 23.24
N ASP A 208 2.67 17.04 23.12
CA ASP A 208 3.17 16.62 21.81
C ASP A 208 2.13 15.78 21.05
N ILE A 209 1.86 16.20 19.82
CA ILE A 209 0.95 15.57 18.88
C ILE A 209 1.64 15.18 17.57
N CYS A 210 2.96 15.35 17.48
CA CYS A 210 3.71 15.15 16.27
C CYS A 210 3.65 13.67 15.84
N PRO A 211 3.11 13.34 14.65
CA PRO A 211 3.08 11.95 14.17
C PRO A 211 4.50 11.38 13.99
N PHE A 212 5.45 12.24 13.60
CA PHE A 212 6.85 11.89 13.50
C PHE A 212 7.49 11.54 14.86
N SER A 213 7.07 12.17 15.97
CA SER A 213 7.58 11.80 17.30
C SER A 213 7.02 10.47 17.81
N SER A 214 5.88 10.01 17.27
CA SER A 214 5.25 8.74 17.68
C SER A 214 5.78 7.50 16.95
N VAL A 215 6.74 7.68 16.04
CA VAL A 215 7.34 6.56 15.28
C VAL A 215 7.97 5.55 16.23
N SER A 216 7.64 4.28 16.03
CA SER A 216 8.11 3.17 16.88
C SER A 216 8.42 1.87 16.12
N GLN A 217 8.26 1.85 14.81
CA GLN A 217 8.45 0.68 13.94
C GLN A 217 9.06 1.12 12.60
N GLU A 218 9.66 0.19 11.86
CA GLU A 218 10.30 0.43 10.56
C GLU A 218 9.93 -0.67 9.54
N PRO A 219 9.96 -0.37 8.23
CA PRO A 219 10.08 0.96 7.64
C PRO A 219 8.82 1.79 7.88
N PHE A 220 8.97 3.11 8.10
CA PHE A 220 7.83 4.00 8.37
C PHE A 220 7.74 5.17 7.39
N ILE A 221 6.54 5.74 7.26
CA ILE A 221 6.33 7.05 6.65
C ILE A 221 5.52 7.96 7.58
N ALA A 222 5.98 9.21 7.75
CA ALA A 222 5.32 10.19 8.61
C ALA A 222 5.33 11.60 8.00
N ARG A 223 4.47 12.49 8.50
CA ARG A 223 4.45 13.91 8.11
C ARG A 223 5.22 14.82 9.06
N CYS A 224 5.85 15.86 8.50
CA CYS A 224 6.45 16.96 9.26
C CYS A 224 6.20 18.33 8.61
N CYS A 225 6.04 19.40 9.40
CA CYS A 225 5.93 20.78 8.88
C CYS A 225 7.26 21.42 8.56
N ARG A 226 8.35 20.79 9.00
CA ARG A 226 9.71 21.24 8.75
C ARG A 226 10.21 20.55 7.50
N LYS A 227 10.16 21.26 6.37
CA LYS A 227 10.55 20.72 5.07
C LYS A 227 12.00 20.21 5.09
N GLU A 228 12.87 20.87 5.82
CA GLU A 228 14.28 20.48 6.04
C GLU A 228 14.46 19.13 6.73
N ARG A 229 13.41 18.58 7.37
CA ARG A 229 13.41 17.23 7.94
C ARG A 229 12.89 16.16 6.98
N SER A 230 12.43 16.55 5.79
CA SER A 230 11.89 15.60 4.80
C SER A 230 13.01 14.82 4.12
N GLY A 231 12.69 13.61 3.67
CA GLY A 231 13.62 12.70 3.01
C GLY A 231 13.51 11.27 3.54
N VAL A 232 14.30 10.39 2.96
CA VAL A 232 14.46 9.00 3.43
C VAL A 232 15.73 8.92 4.27
N GLY A 233 15.65 8.30 5.44
CA GLY A 233 16.79 8.23 6.34
C GLY A 233 16.49 7.55 7.66
N ILE A 234 17.42 7.70 8.60
CA ILE A 234 17.24 7.26 9.98
C ILE A 234 16.76 8.44 10.82
N TYR A 235 15.65 8.23 11.52
CA TYR A 235 15.00 9.21 12.34
C TYR A 235 14.70 8.60 13.71
N ASN A 236 15.27 9.19 14.78
CA ASN A 236 15.12 8.67 16.14
C ASN A 236 15.43 7.17 16.28
N GLY A 237 16.37 6.66 15.48
CA GLY A 237 16.76 5.24 15.47
C GLY A 237 15.97 4.34 14.53
N TYR A 238 14.91 4.83 13.88
CA TYR A 238 14.09 4.07 12.94
C TYR A 238 14.37 4.48 11.50
N PHE A 239 14.40 3.52 10.57
CA PHE A 239 14.48 3.81 9.15
C PHE A 239 13.11 4.15 8.55
N GLY A 240 13.03 5.21 7.75
CA GLY A 240 11.79 5.57 7.08
C GLY A 240 11.87 6.83 6.24
N ALA A 241 10.70 7.29 5.80
CA ALA A 241 10.50 8.51 5.04
C ALA A 241 9.74 9.56 5.85
N VAL A 242 10.20 10.80 5.78
CA VAL A 242 9.45 11.96 6.28
C VAL A 242 9.06 12.84 5.10
N VAL A 243 7.79 13.18 5.00
CA VAL A 243 7.27 14.06 3.95
C VAL A 243 6.67 15.33 4.55
N HIS A 244 6.77 16.44 3.81
CA HIS A 244 6.20 17.71 4.26
C HIS A 244 4.66 17.65 4.34
N TRP A 245 4.02 18.42 5.24
CA TRP A 245 2.54 18.48 5.31
C TRP A 245 1.86 18.87 4.00
N GLY A 246 2.52 19.70 3.19
CA GLY A 246 2.08 20.10 1.86
C GLY A 246 2.56 19.18 0.72
N ALA A 247 3.07 17.98 1.02
CA ALA A 247 3.50 17.03 0.00
C ALA A 247 2.32 16.57 -0.88
N SER A 248 2.56 16.54 -2.20
CA SER A 248 1.59 16.03 -3.18
C SER A 248 1.51 14.49 -3.14
N PRO A 249 0.45 13.87 -3.68
CA PRO A 249 0.39 12.42 -3.83
C PRO A 249 1.60 11.83 -4.57
N LYS A 250 2.10 12.52 -5.61
CA LYS A 250 3.32 12.10 -6.33
C LYS A 250 4.55 12.11 -5.43
N THR A 251 4.71 13.15 -4.61
CA THR A 251 5.82 13.25 -3.66
C THR A 251 5.76 12.14 -2.60
N ILE A 252 4.56 11.79 -2.14
CA ILE A 252 4.35 10.69 -1.19
C ILE A 252 4.68 9.35 -1.85
N LEU A 253 4.19 9.11 -3.07
CA LEU A 253 4.50 7.92 -3.86
C LEU A 253 6.02 7.75 -4.03
N ASP A 254 6.71 8.81 -4.47
CA ASP A 254 8.16 8.78 -4.68
C ASP A 254 8.92 8.45 -3.40
N ALA A 255 8.52 9.07 -2.28
CA ALA A 255 9.14 8.81 -0.98
C ALA A 255 8.95 7.34 -0.53
N VAL A 256 7.77 6.75 -0.75
CA VAL A 256 7.53 5.34 -0.43
C VAL A 256 8.37 4.42 -1.32
N CYS A 257 8.40 4.67 -2.63
CA CYS A 257 9.21 3.89 -3.57
C CYS A 257 10.70 3.93 -3.24
N GLU A 258 11.24 5.14 -2.99
CA GLU A 258 12.64 5.34 -2.61
C GLU A 258 12.95 4.64 -1.27
N MET A 259 12.09 4.82 -0.27
CA MET A 259 12.23 4.20 1.04
C MET A 259 12.28 2.67 0.96
N ILE A 260 11.33 2.05 0.25
CA ILE A 260 11.29 0.59 0.12
C ILE A 260 12.50 0.06 -0.64
N THR A 261 12.95 0.77 -1.67
CA THR A 261 14.16 0.41 -2.42
C THR A 261 15.38 0.39 -1.50
N LEU A 262 15.57 1.45 -0.70
CA LEU A 262 16.69 1.58 0.23
C LEU A 262 16.58 0.63 1.43
N TRP A 263 15.37 0.36 1.91
CA TRP A 263 15.10 -0.61 2.98
C TRP A 263 15.58 -2.00 2.59
N ARG A 264 15.20 -2.46 1.38
CA ARG A 264 15.55 -3.79 0.87
C ARG A 264 17.04 -3.97 0.59
N GLN A 265 17.76 -2.89 0.31
CA GLN A 265 19.22 -2.94 0.14
C GLN A 265 19.98 -3.13 1.46
N LYS A 266 19.32 -2.91 2.60
CA LYS A 266 19.93 -3.03 3.94
C LYS A 266 19.69 -4.39 4.59
N GLN A 267 18.76 -5.18 4.08
CA GLN A 267 18.49 -6.56 4.52
C GLN A 267 19.51 -7.52 3.88
#